data_AF-A0A9D1V301-F1
#
_entry.id   AF-A0A9D1V301-F1
#
_cell.length_a   1.000
_cell.length_b   1.000
_cell.length_c   1.000
_cell.angle_alpha   90.00
_cell.angle_beta   90.00
_cell.angle_gamma   90.00
#
_symmetry.space_group_name_H-M   'P 1'
#
loop_
_entity.id
_entity.type
_entity.pdbx_description
1 polymer ?
#
loop_
_entity_poly.entity_id
_entity_poly.type
_entity_poly.pdbx_seq_one_letter_code
_entity_poly.pdbx_strand_id
1 'polypeptide(L)' 'ELLNTLIEKIVVHEAVKGEDGSREQEVEIFYRFIGKID' A
#
# COMPACT_ATOMS: atom_id res chain seq x y z
N GLU A 1 -10.36 15.04 0.90
CA GLU A 1 -8.92 14.70 1.03
C GLU A 1 -8.63 14.13 2.42
N LEU A 2 -9.11 12.91 2.72
CA LEU A 2 -8.90 12.28 4.04
C LEU A 2 -8.05 11.00 3.95
N LEU A 3 -7.92 10.40 2.76
CA LEU A 3 -7.15 9.16 2.59
C LEU A 3 -5.66 9.35 2.90
N ASN A 4 -5.05 10.45 2.47
CA ASN A 4 -3.62 10.70 2.72
C ASN A 4 -3.29 10.86 4.21
N THR A 5 -4.24 11.32 5.03
CA THR A 5 -4.04 11.54 6.46
C THR A 5 -4.03 10.24 7.27
N LEU A 6 -4.65 9.18 6.72
CA LEU A 6 -4.76 7.87 7.39
C LEU A 6 -3.64 6.90 6.97
N ILE A 7 -2.81 7.25 6.00
CA ILE A 7 -1.71 6.39 5.54
C ILE A 7 -0.51 6.62 6.46
N GLU A 8 -0.10 5.56 7.15
CA GLU A 8 1.09 5.54 8.00
C GLU A 8 2.36 5.33 7.18
N LYS A 9 2.32 4.37 6.25
CA LYS A 9 3.46 3.95 5.44
C LYS A 9 2.95 3.29 4.16
N ILE A 10 3.68 3.49 3.07
CA ILE A 10 3.53 2.69 1.85
C ILE A 10 4.84 1.94 1.63
N VAL A 11 4.77 0.62 1.44
CA VAL A 11 5.91 -0.20 1.01
C VAL A 11 5.66 -0.59 -0.44
N VAL A 12 6.65 -0.32 -1.28
CA VAL A 12 6.63 -0.69 -2.69
C VAL A 12 7.71 -1.74 -2.88
N HIS A 13 7.31 -2.93 -3.30
CA HIS A 13 8.24 -4.02 -3.57
C HIS A 13 8.79 -3.94 -4.98
N GLU A 14 9.84 -4.70 -5.24
CA GLU A 14 10.37 -4.83 -6.59
C GLU A 14 9.32 -5.40 -7.53
N ALA A 15 9.30 -4.89 -8.75
CA ALA A 15 8.35 -5.35 -9.74
C ALA A 15 8.85 -6.61 -10.42
N VAL A 16 7.96 -7.59 -10.58
CA VAL A 16 8.23 -8.85 -11.24
C VAL A 16 7.67 -8.80 -12.65
N LYS A 17 8.46 -9.26 -13.62
CA LYS A 17 8.01 -9.36 -15.01
C LYS A 17 7.44 -10.74 -15.26
N GLY A 18 6.18 -10.80 -15.67
CA GLY A 18 5.50 -12.03 -16.09
C GLY A 18 5.99 -12.50 -17.47
N GLU A 19 5.81 -13.79 -17.75
CA GLU A 19 6.20 -14.41 -19.02
C GLU A 19 5.39 -13.87 -20.22
N ASP A 20 4.19 -13.36 -19.96
CA ASP A 20 3.31 -12.68 -20.92
C ASP A 20 3.72 -11.22 -21.21
N GLY A 21 4.81 -10.75 -20.59
CA GLY A 21 5.28 -9.38 -20.69
C GLY A 21 4.57 -8.40 -19.75
N SER A 22 3.66 -8.87 -18.89
CA SER A 22 3.08 -8.07 -17.83
C SER A 22 4.13 -7.73 -16.76
N ARG A 23 3.86 -6.68 -15.98
CA ARG A 23 4.69 -6.26 -14.85
C ARG A 23 3.80 -6.16 -13.63
N GLU A 24 4.01 -7.05 -12.68
CA GLU A 24 3.30 -7.04 -11.40
C GLU A 24 4.16 -6.34 -10.36
N GLN A 25 3.53 -5.53 -9.52
CA GLN A 25 4.21 -4.85 -8.41
C GLN A 25 3.34 -4.90 -7.18
N GLU A 26 3.89 -5.49 -6.12
CA GLU A 26 3.21 -5.55 -4.84
C GLU A 26 3.38 -4.22 -4.09
N VAL A 27 2.27 -3.71 -3.57
CA VAL A 27 2.22 -2.47 -2.77
C VAL A 27 1.45 -2.76 -1.49
N GLU A 28 2.10 -2.54 -0.36
CA GLU A 28 1.46 -2.61 0.96
C GLU A 28 1.17 -1.19 1.45
N ILE A 29 -0.06 -0.95 1.88
CA ILE A 29 -0.50 0.33 2.45
C ILE A 29 -0.85 0.11 3.92
N PHE A 30 -0.05 0.67 4.81
CA PHE A 30 -0.27 0.63 6.25
C PHE A 30 -1.11 1.85 6.64
N TYR A 31 -2.24 1.62 7.28
CA TYR A 31 -3.10 2.68 7.79
C TYR A 31 -2.89 2.89 9.29
N ARG A 32 -2.81 4.15 9.72
CA ARG A 32 -2.83 4.50 11.14
C ARG A 32 -4.27 4.55 11.62
N PHE A 33 -4.64 3.65 12.52
CA PHE A 33 -5.94 3.73 13.19
C PHE A 33 -5.94 4.91 14.17
N ILE A 34 -6.80 5.90 13.91
CA ILE A 34 -7.04 7.04 14.82
C ILE A 34 -8.45 6.90 15.37
N GLY A 35 -8.62 6.03 16.37
CA GLY A 35 -9.90 5.80 17.04
C GLY A 35 -9.70 5.40 18.50
N LYS A 36 -10.65 5.75 19.36
CA LYS A 36 -10.78 5.14 20.69
C LYS A 36 -11.60 3.87 20.54
N ILE A 37 -11.14 2.76 21.12
CA ILE A 37 -11.99 1.60 21.41
C ILE A 37 -12.68 1.95 22.73
N ASP A 38 -13.98 2.24 22.70
CA ASP A 38 -14.85 2.37 23.87
C ASP A 38 -15.84 1.21 23.86
#